data_AF-A0A6G0AJU5-F1
#
_entry.id   AF-A0A6G0AJU5-F1
#
_cell.length_a   1.000
_cell.length_b   1.000
_cell.length_c   1.000
_cell.angle_alpha   90.00
_cell.angle_beta   90.00
_cell.angle_gamma   90.00
#
_symmetry.space_group_name_H-M   'P 1'
#
loop_
_entity.id
_entity.type
_entity.pdbx_description
1 polymer ?
#
loop_
_entity_poly.entity_id
_entity_poly.type
_entity_poly.pdbx_seq_one_letter_code
_entity_poly.pdbx_strand_id
1 'polypeptide(L)'
;MKKKIEISGSLKEMVTYCTAIYEPDYAIDAEMINDVINNSPIFENKGFNTSVLGTVQKTTVNRSSKVFIKGNRVTLQVRYEILRVVDIEPTQKDEEWIQSDVQHLLKHFELLLTPLE
;
A
#
# COMPACT_ATOMS: atom_id res chain seq x y z
N MET A 1 17.11 -12.12 -4.07
CA MET A 1 16.10 -11.48 -3.19
C MET A 1 15.00 -12.45 -2.77
N LYS A 2 14.84 -12.74 -1.47
CA LYS A 2 13.68 -13.46 -0.93
C LYS A 2 12.52 -12.47 -0.71
N LYS A 3 11.28 -12.93 -0.93
CA LYS A 3 10.06 -12.12 -0.85
C LYS A 3 8.94 -12.90 -0.17
N LYS A 4 8.21 -12.23 0.73
CA LYS A 4 6.95 -12.72 1.31
C LYS A 4 5.94 -11.58 1.30
N ILE A 5 4.78 -11.80 0.68
CA ILE A 5 3.66 -10.84 0.71
C ILE A 5 2.48 -11.52 1.40
N GLU A 6 1.90 -10.83 2.37
CA GLU A 6 0.64 -11.20 3.00
C GLU A 6 -0.36 -10.06 2.81
N ILE A 7 -1.52 -10.38 2.28
CA ILE A 7 -2.66 -9.46 2.19
C ILE A 7 -3.76 -10.07 3.04
N SER A 8 -4.30 -9.29 3.98
CA SER A 8 -5.37 -9.70 4.87
C SER A 8 -6.41 -8.60 5.03
N GLY A 9 -7.60 -9.00 5.47
CA GLY A 9 -8.77 -8.11 5.51
C GLY A 9 -9.60 -8.18 4.23
N SER A 10 -10.75 -7.53 4.25
CA SER A 10 -11.72 -7.56 3.16
C SER A 10 -12.67 -6.36 3.22
N LEU A 11 -13.47 -6.15 2.17
CA LEU A 11 -14.49 -5.10 2.14
C LEU A 11 -15.44 -5.14 3.35
N LYS A 12 -15.77 -6.34 3.86
CA LYS A 12 -16.63 -6.50 5.05
C LYS A 12 -16.02 -5.86 6.30
N GLU A 13 -14.70 -5.96 6.43
CA GLU A 13 -13.95 -5.39 7.54
C GLU A 13 -13.59 -3.92 7.30
N MET A 14 -13.84 -3.42 6.08
CA MET A 14 -13.57 -2.04 5.64
C MET A 14 -12.10 -1.63 5.78
N VAL A 15 -11.25 -2.61 6.04
CA VAL A 15 -9.84 -2.45 6.27
C VAL A 15 -9.12 -3.57 5.52
N THR A 16 -8.06 -3.21 4.83
CA THR A 16 -7.16 -4.16 4.18
C THR A 16 -5.73 -3.85 4.60
N TYR A 17 -5.01 -4.89 4.99
CA TYR A 17 -3.61 -4.84 5.34
C TYR A 17 -2.79 -5.53 4.26
N CYS A 18 -1.72 -4.89 3.82
CA CYS A 18 -0.68 -5.50 3.01
C CYS A 18 0.64 -5.43 3.79
N THR A 19 1.25 -6.58 4.03
CA THR A 19 2.60 -6.68 4.59
C THR A 19 3.49 -7.35 3.56
N ALA A 20 4.53 -6.63 3.13
CA ALA A 20 5.51 -7.14 2.20
C ALA A 20 6.90 -7.13 2.83
N ILE A 21 7.53 -8.30 2.90
CA ILE A 21 8.84 -8.51 3.49
C ILE A 21 9.80 -8.91 2.39
N TYR A 22 10.87 -8.13 2.26
CA TYR A 22 11.95 -8.35 1.32
C TYR A 22 13.24 -8.58 2.07
N GLU A 23 14.02 -9.54 1.59
CA GLU A 23 15.32 -9.90 2.17
C GLU A 23 16.29 -10.13 1.00
N PRO A 24 16.85 -9.05 0.44
CA PRO A 24 17.96 -9.13 -0.49
C PRO A 24 19.23 -9.68 0.15
N ASP A 25 20.09 -10.21 -0.71
CA ASP A 25 21.39 -10.81 -0.43
C ASP A 25 22.53 -9.79 -0.39
N TYR A 26 22.22 -8.52 -0.62
CA TYR A 26 23.14 -7.38 -0.51
C TYR A 26 22.78 -6.49 0.69
N ALA A 27 23.75 -5.67 1.09
CA ALA A 27 23.52 -4.63 2.09
C ALA A 27 22.56 -3.58 1.54
N ILE A 28 21.63 -3.16 2.38
CA ILE A 28 20.65 -2.13 2.05
C ILE A 28 21.10 -0.82 2.67
N ASP A 29 21.06 0.25 1.87
CA ASP A 29 21.16 1.60 2.39
C ASP A 29 19.83 2.00 3.04
N ALA A 30 19.77 1.84 4.36
CA ALA A 30 18.59 2.17 5.14
C ALA A 30 18.27 3.67 5.13
N GLU A 31 19.28 4.53 5.01
CA GLU A 31 19.11 5.98 5.01
C GLU A 31 18.48 6.42 3.69
N MET A 32 19.04 5.97 2.56
CA MET A 32 18.49 6.21 1.23
C MET A 32 17.04 5.72 1.11
N ILE A 33 16.74 4.50 1.56
CA ILE A 33 15.38 3.97 1.47
C ILE A 33 14.41 4.78 2.30
N ASN A 34 14.78 5.13 3.53
CA ASN A 34 13.91 5.95 4.39
C ASN A 34 13.69 7.34 3.77
N ASP A 35 14.72 7.96 3.20
CA ASP A 35 14.60 9.25 2.54
C ASP A 35 13.65 9.17 1.34
N VAL A 36 13.82 8.17 0.46
CA VAL A 36 12.92 7.97 -0.69
C VAL A 36 11.49 7.72 -0.23
N ILE A 37 11.26 6.92 0.79
CA ILE A 37 9.91 6.59 1.26
C ILE A 37 9.23 7.80 1.89
N ASN A 38 9.96 8.59 2.67
CA ASN A 38 9.42 9.77 3.35
C ASN A 38 9.15 10.94 2.39
N ASN A 39 9.88 11.01 1.26
CA ASN A 39 9.76 12.11 0.30
C ASN A 39 9.01 11.73 -0.99
N SER A 40 8.62 10.46 -1.17
CA SER A 40 7.95 10.02 -2.40
C SER A 40 6.42 10.01 -2.25
N PRO A 41 5.70 10.67 -3.17
CA PRO A 41 4.23 10.65 -3.24
C PRO A 41 3.63 9.23 -3.38
N ILE A 42 4.46 8.26 -3.78
CA ILE A 42 4.05 6.87 -3.93
C ILE A 42 3.75 6.22 -2.57
N PHE A 43 4.38 6.66 -1.47
CA PHE A 43 4.19 6.07 -0.13
C PHE A 43 3.32 6.93 0.80
N GLU A 44 3.03 8.17 0.41
CA GLU A 44 2.16 9.08 1.15
C GLU A 44 0.75 8.54 1.36
N ASN A 45 0.02 9.16 2.28
CA ASN A 45 -1.39 8.85 2.44
C ASN A 45 -2.16 9.23 1.18
N LYS A 46 -2.92 8.27 0.62
CA LYS A 46 -3.75 8.50 -0.56
C LYS A 46 -5.22 8.41 -0.19
N GLY A 47 -6.00 9.22 -0.90
CA GLY A 47 -7.46 9.22 -0.93
C GLY A 47 -7.94 9.08 -2.38
N PHE A 48 -9.00 8.31 -2.61
CA PHE A 48 -9.75 8.33 -3.85
C PHE A 48 -11.24 8.40 -3.55
N ASN A 49 -12.03 8.84 -4.54
CA ASN A 49 -13.48 8.98 -4.45
C ASN A 49 -14.13 8.03 -5.46
N THR A 50 -15.12 7.23 -5.05
CA THR A 50 -15.89 6.37 -5.99
C THR A 50 -17.36 6.76 -6.03
N SER A 51 -17.87 6.97 -7.25
CA SER A 51 -19.29 7.28 -7.49
C SER A 51 -20.11 6.01 -7.61
N VAL A 52 -21.28 5.99 -6.96
CA VAL A 52 -22.24 4.87 -7.02
C VAL A 52 -23.53 5.35 -7.70
N LEU A 53 -23.98 4.62 -8.73
CA LEU A 53 -25.29 4.79 -9.40
C LEU A 53 -25.61 6.23 -9.84
N GLY A 54 -24.66 6.91 -10.50
CA GLY A 54 -24.89 8.25 -11.07
C GLY A 54 -25.00 9.38 -10.03
N THR A 55 -24.92 9.06 -8.74
CA THR A 55 -24.80 10.04 -7.66
C THR A 55 -23.32 10.13 -7.29
N VAL A 56 -22.75 11.34 -7.27
CA VAL A 56 -21.38 11.57 -6.80
C VAL A 56 -21.39 11.43 -5.28
N GLN A 57 -21.35 10.20 -4.81
CA GLN A 57 -21.07 9.91 -3.41
C GLN A 57 -19.59 9.63 -3.25
N LYS A 58 -19.07 9.93 -2.06
CA LYS A 58 -17.64 9.99 -1.81
C LYS A 58 -17.24 8.86 -0.87
N THR A 59 -16.99 7.66 -1.40
CA THR A 59 -16.23 6.64 -0.65
C THR A 59 -14.80 7.15 -0.54
N THR A 60 -14.32 7.43 0.68
CA THR A 60 -12.95 7.88 0.89
C THR A 60 -12.14 6.73 1.42
N VAL A 61 -11.06 6.36 0.77
CA VAL A 61 -10.14 5.34 1.30
C VAL A 61 -8.86 5.99 1.73
N ASN A 62 -8.49 5.84 3.01
CA ASN A 62 -7.21 6.28 3.53
C ASN A 62 -6.19 5.16 3.42
N ARG A 63 -5.14 5.39 2.65
CA ARG A 63 -3.95 4.54 2.66
C ARG A 63 -2.93 5.10 3.65
N SER A 64 -2.27 4.25 4.42
CA SER A 64 -1.11 4.62 5.24
C SER A 64 -0.02 3.58 5.11
N SER A 65 1.23 4.03 4.96
CA SER A 65 2.39 3.18 4.72
C SER A 65 3.41 3.35 5.84
N LYS A 66 4.04 2.25 6.26
CA LYS A 66 5.18 2.25 7.18
C LYS A 66 6.25 1.31 6.67
N VAL A 67 7.50 1.70 6.81
CA VAL A 67 8.66 0.88 6.48
C VAL A 67 9.46 0.55 7.73
N PHE A 68 9.96 -0.67 7.81
CA PHE A 68 10.86 -1.12 8.86
C PHE A 68 12.07 -1.80 8.23
N ILE A 69 13.26 -1.35 8.59
CA ILE A 69 14.52 -1.89 8.06
C ILE A 69 15.32 -2.47 9.23
N LYS A 70 15.75 -3.73 9.09
CA LYS A 70 16.60 -4.43 10.06
C LYS A 70 17.65 -5.26 9.34
N GLY A 71 18.88 -4.76 9.30
CA GLY A 71 19.94 -5.35 8.47
C GLY A 71 19.56 -5.27 6.99
N ASN A 72 19.64 -6.40 6.29
CA ASN A 72 19.19 -6.54 4.89
C ASN A 72 17.69 -6.86 4.76
N ARG A 73 16.91 -6.85 5.85
CA ARG A 73 15.47 -7.12 5.81
C ARG A 73 14.69 -5.82 5.78
N VAL A 74 13.80 -5.68 4.80
CA VAL A 74 12.88 -4.54 4.66
C VAL A 74 11.44 -5.03 4.74
N THR A 75 10.66 -4.40 5.59
CA THR A 75 9.23 -4.69 5.74
C THR A 75 8.45 -3.43 5.39
N LEU A 76 7.61 -3.51 4.34
CA LEU A 76 6.59 -2.51 4.03
C LEU A 76 5.26 -2.97 4.60
N GLN A 77 4.64 -2.15 5.42
CA GLN A 77 3.28 -2.33 5.91
C GLN A 77 2.39 -1.24 5.35
N VAL A 78 1.25 -1.63 4.78
CA VAL A 78 0.29 -0.72 4.19
C VAL A 78 -1.09 -1.06 4.76
N ARG A 79 -1.79 -0.05 5.27
CA ARG A 79 -3.15 -0.14 5.75
C ARG A 79 -4.05 0.72 4.88
N TYR A 80 -5.07 0.09 4.32
CA TYR A 80 -6.17 0.74 3.60
C TYR A 80 -7.38 0.75 4.51
N GLU A 81 -8.01 1.92 4.68
CA GLU A 81 -9.19 2.10 5.51
C GLU A 81 -10.27 2.81 4.70
N ILE A 82 -11.40 2.14 4.50
CA ILE A 82 -12.55 2.69 3.79
C ILE A 82 -13.41 3.48 4.79
N LEU A 83 -13.36 4.81 4.68
CA LEU A 83 -14.25 5.71 5.40
C LEU A 83 -15.59 5.84 4.66
N ARG A 84 -16.64 5.31 5.29
CA ARG A 84 -18.02 5.54 4.84
C ARG A 84 -18.51 6.89 5.35
N VAL A 85 -19.07 7.69 4.44
CA VAL A 85 -19.80 8.92 4.79
C VAL A 85 -21.32 8.65 4.88
N VAL A 86 -21.79 7.47 4.41
CA VAL A 86 -23.21 7.07 4.30
C VAL A 86 -23.39 5.54 4.40
N ASP A 87 -24.63 5.06 4.57
CA ASP A 87 -25.02 3.64 4.67
C ASP A 87 -24.88 2.79 3.38
N ILE A 88 -24.04 3.21 2.43
CA ILE A 88 -23.80 2.43 1.20
C ILE A 88 -22.73 1.38 1.44
N GLU A 89 -22.97 0.17 0.93
CA GLU A 89 -22.00 -0.92 1.00
C GLU A 89 -20.85 -0.70 0.01
N PRO A 90 -19.59 -0.98 0.42
CA PRO A 90 -18.45 -1.01 -0.49
C PRO A 90 -18.71 -1.95 -1.67
N THR A 91 -18.28 -1.53 -2.85
CA THR A 91 -18.49 -2.26 -4.10
C THR A 91 -17.25 -3.06 -4.50
N GLN A 92 -17.43 -3.99 -5.43
CA GLN A 92 -16.31 -4.72 -6.03
C GLN A 92 -15.28 -3.78 -6.70
N LYS A 93 -15.70 -2.63 -7.23
CA LYS A 93 -14.79 -1.63 -7.80
C LYS A 93 -13.86 -1.00 -6.75
N ASP A 94 -14.32 -0.88 -5.51
CA ASP A 94 -13.50 -0.36 -4.41
C ASP A 94 -12.40 -1.36 -4.03
N GLU A 95 -12.72 -2.65 -4.05
CA GLU A 95 -11.74 -3.73 -3.83
C GLU A 95 -10.73 -3.84 -4.96
N GLU A 96 -11.19 -3.79 -6.22
CA GLU A 96 -10.32 -3.78 -7.40
C GLU A 96 -9.33 -2.60 -7.37
N TRP A 97 -9.79 -1.42 -6.94
CA TRP A 97 -8.91 -0.27 -6.77
C TRP A 97 -7.83 -0.53 -5.71
N ILE A 98 -8.20 -1.07 -4.54
CA ILE A 98 -7.24 -1.37 -3.45
C ILE A 98 -6.21 -2.39 -3.93
N GLN A 99 -6.65 -3.45 -4.60
CA GLN A 99 -5.75 -4.46 -5.16
C GLN A 99 -4.79 -3.86 -6.20
N SER A 100 -5.28 -2.97 -7.06
CA SER A 100 -4.46 -2.28 -8.06
C SER A 100 -3.42 -1.36 -7.41
N ASP A 101 -3.80 -0.54 -6.42
CA ASP A 101 -2.86 0.34 -5.72
C ASP A 101 -1.79 -0.47 -4.95
N VAL A 102 -2.18 -1.58 -4.31
CA VAL A 102 -1.23 -2.53 -3.68
C VAL A 102 -0.21 -3.03 -4.71
N GLN A 103 -0.65 -3.51 -5.87
CA GLN A 103 0.27 -4.02 -6.89
C GLN A 103 1.24 -2.97 -7.40
N HIS A 104 0.75 -1.75 -7.68
CA HIS A 104 1.60 -0.66 -8.13
C HIS A 104 2.62 -0.27 -7.06
N LEU A 105 2.19 -0.12 -5.81
CA LEU A 105 3.06 0.21 -4.69
C LEU A 105 4.18 -0.83 -4.51
N LEU A 106 3.84 -2.11 -4.55
CA LEU A 106 4.81 -3.20 -4.43
C LEU A 106 5.82 -3.20 -5.58
N LYS A 107 5.36 -2.93 -6.81
CA LYS A 107 6.25 -2.82 -7.98
C LYS A 107 7.24 -1.67 -7.81
N HIS A 108 6.78 -0.50 -7.38
CA HIS A 108 7.66 0.64 -7.09
C HIS A 108 8.65 0.36 -5.97
N PHE A 109 8.19 -0.32 -4.92
CA PHE A 109 9.03 -0.71 -3.81
C PHE A 109 10.11 -1.72 -4.22
N GLU A 110 9.78 -2.70 -5.06
CA GLU A 110 10.74 -3.65 -5.62
C GLU A 110 11.81 -2.96 -6.46
N LEU A 111 11.43 -1.97 -7.28
CA LEU A 111 12.38 -1.17 -8.05
C LEU A 111 13.33 -0.38 -7.15
N LEU A 112 12.82 0.16 -6.03
CA LEU A 112 13.66 0.86 -5.04
C LEU A 112 14.67 -0.06 -4.38
N LEU A 113 14.31 -1.33 -4.13
CA LEU A 113 15.21 -2.29 -3.50
C LEU A 113 16.24 -2.84 -4.46
N THR A 114 15.93 -2.90 -5.76
CA THR A 114 16.84 -3.44 -6.79
C THR A 114 18.12 -2.59 -6.87
N PRO A 115 19.33 -3.22 -6.90
CA PRO A 115 20.56 -2.48 -7.11
C PRO A 115 20.51 -1.75 -8.45
N LEU A 116 20.95 -0.49 -8.48
CA LEU A 116 21.20 0.21 -9.74
C LEU A 116 22.45 -0.42 -10.38
N GLU A 117 22.29 -1.00 -11.57
CA GLU A 117 23.42 -1.47 -12.40
C GLU A 117 24.34 -0.32 -12.83
#